data_AF-A0A831XDV5-F1
#
_entry.id   AF-A0A831XDV5-F1
#
_cell.length_a   1.000
_cell.length_b   1.000
_cell.length_c   1.000
_cell.angle_alpha   90.00
_cell.angle_beta   90.00
_cell.angle_gamma   90.00
#
_symmetry.space_group_name_H-M   'P 1'
#
loop_
_entity.id
_entity.type
_entity.pdbx_description
1 polymer ?
#
loop_
_entity_poly.entity_id
_entity_poly.type
_entity_poly.pdbx_seq_one_letter_code
_entity_poly.pdbx_strand_id
1 'polypeptide(L)'
;MNVVWFFRSGACDARRGQYLKKCKIHNKRSAQGGEMIMRIVVLGDFHIQKDNLAYTKHAMQDVERVRPDLVVPLGDFGSNDCIGSLDGLMQSYEYLSSIGAPLRPILGNHDLQRESGYGTQKKGTMEQEFRELFRLSSSYGVIDKENYCLLFISTEVQQEDDCYQVQECYSTEQQFNWLIERLEERPDKPCILFSHAPPIGCGLKTVPSVHVRATNAYLDHNHNPQKWFDLFKSYPQIVMWFSAHYHLGHLHPDSISDRYGTQFFITGVHGAATRDGHRHSRVIDIHEQSITVSTLDHENRKLNPHPDWTYNGSLSNLLDNIKLGIYGNHGDQFKKNFSWTIAASIPVGIPGSSIESIFHLDEKRCLLQSDDNYLWEVDIHSSSVLGTIQYTNKEKFLVASSHDLRYVWTAEASRISRIDLESPWRFVRDFNKNSNSEKLSHEIWDLGLSVQAIANVKAREFSLWVASGKMLYCWDPALEQLEEVLAKEMGGVIINLVTDDENLWITIDNGDVWRYDPSLNFIQFEESDVNATFNDPLKMKDPLTTVTKAMIKRPDQPPYQRIYGITAKQDKESQPIMQIWERYG
;
A
#
# COMPACT_ATOMS: atom_id res chain seq x y z
N MET A 1 -23.53 54.74 -29.01
CA MET A 1 -23.37 54.40 -30.45
C MET A 1 -21.89 54.31 -30.74
N ASN A 2 -21.49 53.26 -31.46
CA ASN A 2 -20.14 52.81 -31.81
C ASN A 2 -19.08 53.91 -32.04
N VAL A 3 -17.82 53.63 -31.70
CA VAL A 3 -16.66 53.64 -32.62
C VAL A 3 -15.40 53.10 -31.91
N VAL A 4 -14.67 52.28 -32.67
CA VAL A 4 -13.38 51.59 -32.46
C VAL A 4 -12.19 52.56 -32.41
N TRP A 5 -11.12 52.24 -31.67
CA TRP A 5 -9.73 52.56 -32.08
C TRP A 5 -8.73 51.48 -31.63
N PHE A 6 -7.90 51.04 -32.58
CA PHE A 6 -6.63 50.34 -32.40
C PHE A 6 -5.49 51.37 -32.43
N PHE A 7 -4.38 51.15 -31.72
CA PHE A 7 -3.01 51.34 -32.25
C PHE A 7 -1.91 50.67 -31.38
N ARG A 8 -0.82 50.33 -32.08
CA ARG A 8 0.36 49.51 -31.79
C ARG A 8 1.43 50.08 -30.83
N SER A 9 2.17 49.13 -30.22
CA SER A 9 3.63 49.02 -29.96
C SER A 9 4.50 50.21 -29.52
N GLY A 10 5.33 50.00 -28.49
CA GLY A 10 6.58 50.76 -28.29
C GLY A 10 7.23 50.66 -26.90
N ALA A 11 8.40 50.02 -26.89
CA ALA A 11 9.48 49.86 -25.89
C ALA A 11 9.65 50.80 -24.66
N CYS A 12 10.24 50.19 -23.61
CA CYS A 12 11.20 50.68 -22.61
C CYS A 12 10.89 51.93 -21.76
N ASP A 13 10.80 51.77 -20.43
CA ASP A 13 11.93 51.97 -19.49
C ASP A 13 11.45 52.44 -18.08
N ALA A 14 12.19 51.97 -17.07
CA ALA A 14 12.37 52.46 -15.70
C ALA A 14 11.26 53.29 -15.00
N ARG A 15 10.65 52.70 -13.96
CA ARG A 15 10.48 53.34 -12.64
C ARG A 15 10.05 52.33 -11.56
N ARG A 16 11.04 51.75 -10.87
CA ARG A 16 10.88 51.16 -9.53
C ARG A 16 10.70 52.30 -8.52
N GLY A 17 9.56 52.34 -7.85
CA GLY A 17 9.25 53.32 -6.81
C GLY A 17 8.40 52.69 -5.69
N GLN A 18 9.08 52.37 -4.58
CA GLN A 18 8.60 52.39 -3.19
C GLN A 18 7.08 52.23 -2.92
N TYR A 19 6.66 51.05 -2.44
CA TYR A 19 5.58 50.95 -1.44
C TYR A 19 5.79 49.70 -0.56
N LEU A 20 6.59 49.84 0.49
CA LEU A 20 6.55 48.96 1.68
C LEU A 20 6.16 49.82 2.88
N LYS A 21 4.86 50.04 3.06
CA LYS A 21 4.33 50.56 4.33
C LYS A 21 4.03 49.38 5.24
N LYS A 22 4.85 49.27 6.29
CA LYS A 22 4.63 48.43 7.48
C LYS A 22 3.21 48.64 8.03
N CYS A 23 2.36 47.62 7.97
CA CYS A 23 1.22 47.51 8.87
C CYS A 23 1.59 46.54 10.00
N LYS A 24 2.04 47.10 11.14
CA LYS A 24 1.98 46.40 12.42
C LYS A 24 0.54 46.52 12.93
N ILE A 25 -0.25 45.47 12.78
CA ILE A 25 -1.51 45.32 13.50
C ILE A 25 -1.28 44.21 14.52
N HIS A 26 -1.03 44.60 15.78
CA HIS A 26 -1.10 43.69 16.91
C HIS A 26 -2.57 43.46 17.24
N ASN A 27 -3.08 42.26 16.99
CA ASN A 27 -4.38 41.83 17.48
C ASN A 27 -4.20 40.71 18.50
N LYS A 28 -4.47 41.03 19.77
CA LYS A 28 -4.62 40.08 20.87
C LYS A 28 -5.70 39.06 20.51
N ARG A 29 -5.32 37.79 20.34
CA ARG A 29 -6.23 36.64 20.34
C ARG A 29 -6.30 36.10 21.77
N SER A 30 -7.51 35.76 22.21
CA SER A 30 -7.83 35.44 23.61
C SER A 30 -7.30 34.08 24.05
N ALA A 31 -6.95 34.03 25.33
CA ALA A 31 -6.33 32.95 26.08
C ALA A 31 -7.21 31.70 26.21
N GLN A 32 -6.71 30.59 25.68
CA GLN A 32 -6.67 29.26 26.28
C GLN A 32 -5.76 28.42 25.38
N GLY A 33 -4.52 28.20 25.83
CA GLY A 33 -3.39 27.78 24.99
C GLY A 33 -2.42 28.94 24.76
N GLY A 34 -1.12 28.69 24.81
CA GLY A 34 -0.07 29.71 24.62
C GLY A 34 -0.16 30.44 23.27
N GLU A 35 0.74 31.38 23.01
CA GLU A 35 0.78 32.12 21.74
C GLU A 35 0.85 31.12 20.56
N MET A 36 -0.04 31.29 19.58
CA MET A 36 -0.08 30.49 18.36
C MET A 36 1.07 30.92 17.47
N ILE A 37 1.99 30.01 17.19
CA ILE A 37 3.21 30.25 16.41
C ILE A 37 2.89 30.20 14.91
N MET A 38 2.10 29.22 14.49
CA MET A 38 1.77 29.01 13.08
C MET A 38 0.47 28.22 12.92
N ARG A 39 -0.36 28.65 11.98
CA ARG A 39 -1.50 27.89 11.46
C ARG A 39 -1.24 27.46 10.02
N ILE A 40 -1.31 26.16 9.77
CA ILE A 40 -1.15 25.57 8.43
C ILE A 40 -2.47 24.95 8.01
N VAL A 41 -2.92 25.21 6.78
CA VAL A 41 -4.02 24.46 6.18
C VAL A 41 -3.47 23.53 5.12
N VAL A 42 -3.79 22.25 5.21
CA VAL A 42 -3.40 21.22 4.23
C VAL A 42 -4.63 20.88 3.40
N LEU A 43 -4.53 21.07 2.09
CA LEU A 43 -5.57 20.77 1.10
C LEU A 43 -5.18 19.50 0.36
N GLY A 44 -5.99 18.44 0.45
CA GLY A 44 -5.79 17.22 -0.32
C GLY A 44 -6.47 17.29 -1.68
N ASP A 45 -6.01 16.46 -2.62
CA ASP A 45 -6.67 16.07 -3.87
C ASP A 45 -7.49 17.21 -4.52
N PHE A 46 -6.82 18.15 -5.18
CA PHE A 46 -7.47 19.42 -5.55
C PHE A 46 -8.61 19.27 -6.58
N HIS A 47 -8.55 18.27 -7.47
CA HIS A 47 -9.62 17.80 -8.36
C HIS A 47 -10.85 18.72 -8.47
N ILE A 48 -10.82 19.63 -9.44
CA ILE A 48 -11.92 20.57 -9.68
C ILE A 48 -13.02 19.86 -10.48
N GLN A 49 -14.24 19.84 -9.97
CA GLN A 49 -15.37 19.38 -10.77
C GLN A 49 -16.10 20.56 -11.42
N LYS A 50 -16.15 20.58 -12.76
CA LYS A 50 -16.77 21.67 -13.56
C LYS A 50 -18.25 21.86 -13.23
N ASP A 51 -18.96 20.79 -12.90
CA ASP A 51 -20.37 20.87 -12.51
C ASP A 51 -20.57 21.39 -11.08
N ASN A 52 -19.47 21.52 -10.30
CA ASN A 52 -19.50 21.86 -8.88
C ASN A 52 -18.47 22.94 -8.50
N LEU A 53 -18.15 23.89 -9.40
CA LEU A 53 -17.16 24.97 -9.15
C LEU A 53 -17.43 25.79 -7.88
N ALA A 54 -18.70 25.88 -7.46
CA ALA A 54 -19.08 26.56 -6.23
C ALA A 54 -18.46 25.90 -4.98
N TYR A 55 -18.26 24.58 -4.97
CA TYR A 55 -17.63 23.88 -3.85
C TYR A 55 -16.17 24.27 -3.69
N THR A 56 -15.39 24.29 -4.79
CA THR A 56 -14.00 24.76 -4.78
C THR A 56 -13.93 26.21 -4.31
N LYS A 57 -14.79 27.10 -4.85
CA LYS A 57 -14.83 28.50 -4.43
C LYS A 57 -15.15 28.65 -2.93
N HIS A 58 -16.15 27.93 -2.44
CA HIS A 58 -16.52 27.96 -1.02
C HIS A 58 -15.41 27.42 -0.14
N ALA A 59 -14.73 26.35 -0.55
CA ALA A 59 -13.61 25.80 0.20
C ALA A 59 -12.48 26.82 0.35
N MET A 60 -12.10 27.53 -0.71
CA MET A 60 -11.07 28.58 -0.62
C MET A 60 -11.47 29.70 0.35
N GLN A 61 -12.75 30.10 0.37
CA GLN A 61 -13.28 31.05 1.35
C GLN A 61 -13.27 30.48 2.78
N ASP A 62 -13.52 29.19 2.95
CA ASP A 62 -13.44 28.53 4.26
C ASP A 62 -11.99 28.54 4.77
N VAL A 63 -11.02 28.26 3.89
CA VAL A 63 -9.59 28.34 4.19
C VAL A 63 -9.18 29.77 4.54
N GLU A 64 -9.57 30.76 3.74
CA GLU A 64 -9.30 32.18 4.02
C GLU A 64 -9.82 32.58 5.41
N ARG A 65 -11.03 32.12 5.78
CA ARG A 65 -11.67 32.45 7.06
C ARG A 65 -10.93 31.92 8.28
N VAL A 66 -10.22 30.80 8.17
CA VAL A 66 -9.38 30.30 9.27
C VAL A 66 -8.03 31.03 9.37
N ARG A 67 -7.74 31.95 8.43
CA ARG A 67 -6.55 32.83 8.42
C ARG A 67 -5.23 32.06 8.58
N PRO A 68 -4.89 31.15 7.65
CA PRO A 68 -3.65 30.40 7.72
C PRO A 68 -2.43 31.28 7.48
N ASP A 69 -1.32 30.92 8.11
CA ASP A 69 0.00 31.48 7.82
C ASP A 69 0.65 30.79 6.61
N LEU A 70 0.21 29.56 6.30
CA LEU A 70 0.64 28.78 5.15
C LEU A 70 -0.49 27.84 4.68
N VAL A 71 -0.65 27.69 3.37
CA VAL A 71 -1.48 26.66 2.77
C VAL A 71 -0.60 25.68 1.99
N VAL A 72 -0.84 24.39 2.20
CA VAL A 72 -0.11 23.29 1.56
C VAL A 72 -1.08 22.43 0.75
N PRO A 73 -1.26 22.74 -0.56
CA PRO A 73 -1.97 21.86 -1.48
C PRO A 73 -1.13 20.62 -1.82
N LEU A 74 -1.72 19.44 -1.70
CA LEU A 74 -1.03 18.17 -1.87
C LEU A 74 -1.11 17.60 -3.30
N GLY A 75 -1.47 18.39 -4.31
CA GLY A 75 -1.45 17.98 -5.72
C GLY A 75 -2.82 17.71 -6.33
N ASP A 76 -2.79 17.13 -7.53
CA ASP A 76 -3.92 16.80 -8.38
C ASP A 76 -4.72 18.03 -8.83
N PHE A 77 -4.01 18.92 -9.52
CA PHE A 77 -4.51 20.20 -9.99
C PHE A 77 -5.25 20.10 -11.31
N GLY A 78 -6.43 20.71 -11.32
CA GLY A 78 -7.25 20.91 -12.49
C GLY A 78 -8.54 20.13 -12.42
N SER A 79 -9.36 20.31 -13.46
CA SER A 79 -10.58 19.54 -13.64
C SER A 79 -10.33 18.29 -14.45
N ASN A 80 -11.20 17.28 -14.34
CA ASN A 80 -11.03 15.97 -15.01
C ASN A 80 -10.54 16.07 -16.47
N ASP A 81 -11.07 17.02 -17.25
CA ASP A 81 -10.73 17.19 -18.66
C ASP A 81 -9.35 17.85 -18.90
N CYS A 82 -8.86 18.61 -17.92
CA CYS A 82 -7.64 19.42 -17.96
C CYS A 82 -6.57 18.96 -16.97
N ILE A 83 -6.85 17.94 -16.16
CA ILE A 83 -5.92 17.44 -15.15
C ILE A 83 -4.66 16.86 -15.82
N GLY A 84 -3.51 17.19 -15.26
CA GLY A 84 -2.19 16.91 -15.84
C GLY A 84 -1.81 17.77 -17.05
N SER A 85 -2.47 18.91 -17.25
CA SER A 85 -2.09 19.91 -18.26
C SER A 85 -1.84 21.28 -17.65
N LEU A 86 -1.16 22.15 -18.40
CA LEU A 86 -0.88 23.53 -17.99
C LEU A 86 -2.16 24.32 -17.67
N ASP A 87 -3.23 24.11 -18.45
CA ASP A 87 -4.52 24.77 -18.21
C ASP A 87 -5.15 24.32 -16.89
N GLY A 88 -5.04 23.03 -16.54
CA GLY A 88 -5.53 22.51 -15.26
C GLY A 88 -4.75 23.06 -14.07
N LEU A 89 -3.44 23.20 -14.24
CA LEU A 89 -2.56 23.81 -13.25
C LEU A 89 -2.88 25.29 -13.03
N MET A 90 -3.02 26.07 -14.11
CA MET A 90 -3.42 27.48 -14.07
C MET A 90 -4.81 27.65 -13.43
N GLN A 91 -5.79 26.81 -13.81
CA GLN A 91 -7.13 26.80 -13.23
C GLN A 91 -7.07 26.65 -11.71
N SER A 92 -6.23 25.75 -11.20
CA SER A 92 -6.10 25.52 -9.76
C SER A 92 -5.42 26.69 -9.06
N TYR A 93 -4.39 27.27 -9.69
CA TYR A 93 -3.71 28.45 -9.18
C TYR A 93 -4.64 29.65 -8.99
N GLU A 94 -5.58 29.88 -9.92
CA GLU A 94 -6.58 30.96 -9.79
C GLU A 94 -7.42 30.82 -8.52
N TYR A 95 -7.85 29.59 -8.18
CA TYR A 95 -8.58 29.33 -6.94
C TYR A 95 -7.67 29.47 -5.71
N LEU A 96 -6.51 28.83 -5.71
CA LEU A 96 -5.59 28.83 -4.58
C LEU A 96 -5.09 30.24 -4.24
N SER A 97 -4.80 31.05 -5.25
CA SER A 97 -4.36 32.44 -5.07
C SER A 97 -5.43 33.33 -4.44
N SER A 98 -6.72 32.98 -4.56
CA SER A 98 -7.82 33.71 -3.94
C SER A 98 -7.86 33.62 -2.41
N ILE A 99 -7.16 32.65 -1.80
CA ILE A 99 -7.07 32.50 -0.34
C ILE A 99 -6.31 33.69 0.29
N GLY A 100 -5.34 34.27 -0.43
CA GLY A 100 -4.52 35.38 0.05
C GLY A 100 -3.44 35.02 1.07
N ALA A 101 -3.19 33.73 1.32
CA ALA A 101 -2.11 33.22 2.18
C ALA A 101 -0.94 32.66 1.34
N PRO A 102 0.29 32.59 1.89
CA PRO A 102 1.40 31.91 1.24
C PRO A 102 1.05 30.47 0.88
N LEU A 103 1.43 30.04 -0.33
CA LEU A 103 1.21 28.70 -0.84
C LEU A 103 2.54 27.95 -0.90
N ARG A 104 2.55 26.69 -0.45
CA ARG A 104 3.64 25.75 -0.73
C ARG A 104 3.05 24.42 -1.22
N PRO A 105 2.65 24.33 -2.49
CA PRO A 105 2.10 23.10 -3.04
C PRO A 105 3.19 22.07 -3.33
N ILE A 106 2.76 20.84 -3.59
CA ILE A 106 3.50 19.75 -4.23
C ILE A 106 2.67 19.20 -5.40
N LEU A 107 3.29 18.42 -6.29
CA LEU A 107 2.59 17.71 -7.36
C LEU A 107 2.07 16.35 -6.87
N GLY A 108 0.90 15.96 -7.38
CA GLY A 108 0.30 14.63 -7.26
C GLY A 108 0.50 13.78 -8.52
N ASN A 109 -0.04 12.57 -8.50
CA ASN A 109 0.09 11.64 -9.62
C ASN A 109 -0.70 12.09 -10.85
N HIS A 110 -1.90 12.66 -10.67
CA HIS A 110 -2.71 13.12 -11.79
C HIS A 110 -2.13 14.39 -12.45
N ASP A 111 -1.29 15.14 -11.76
CA ASP A 111 -0.56 16.26 -12.36
C ASP A 111 0.42 15.78 -13.43
N LEU A 112 0.96 14.57 -13.30
CA LEU A 112 1.99 14.03 -14.20
C LEU A 112 1.47 12.98 -15.18
N GLN A 113 0.17 12.64 -15.12
CA GLN A 113 -0.41 11.54 -15.90
C GLN A 113 -0.28 11.69 -17.43
N ARG A 114 -0.06 12.92 -17.93
CA ARG A 114 0.14 13.20 -19.36
C ARG A 114 1.60 13.14 -19.79
N GLU A 115 2.54 13.11 -18.83
CA GLU A 115 4.00 13.09 -19.05
C GLU A 115 4.65 11.75 -18.70
N SER A 116 4.16 11.08 -17.66
CA SER A 116 4.71 9.83 -17.17
C SER A 116 4.55 8.70 -18.20
N GLY A 117 5.56 7.83 -18.27
CA GLY A 117 5.59 6.71 -19.20
C GLY A 117 5.52 7.18 -20.65
N TYR A 118 4.58 6.62 -21.41
CA TYR A 118 4.32 6.96 -22.82
C TYR A 118 3.39 8.17 -23.01
N GLY A 119 3.26 9.02 -21.99
CA GLY A 119 2.49 10.26 -22.07
C GLY A 119 2.94 11.15 -23.24
N THR A 120 1.98 11.78 -23.91
CA THR A 120 2.27 12.61 -25.10
C THR A 120 2.85 13.97 -24.75
N GLN A 121 2.74 14.40 -23.49
CA GLN A 121 3.31 15.66 -23.03
C GLN A 121 4.81 15.48 -22.77
N LYS A 122 5.59 16.51 -23.14
CA LYS A 122 7.04 16.49 -22.95
C LYS A 122 7.37 16.39 -21.46
N LYS A 123 8.20 15.41 -21.08
CA LYS A 123 8.66 15.22 -19.70
C LYS A 123 9.32 16.49 -19.14
N GLY A 124 8.92 16.89 -17.94
CA GLY A 124 9.43 18.07 -17.22
C GLY A 124 8.66 19.36 -17.51
N THR A 125 7.66 19.34 -18.39
CA THR A 125 6.84 20.53 -18.70
C THR A 125 5.97 20.95 -17.51
N MET A 126 5.33 20.00 -16.82
CA MET A 126 4.51 20.27 -15.63
C MET A 126 5.36 20.79 -14.49
N GLU A 127 6.51 20.17 -14.21
CA GLU A 127 7.38 20.62 -13.13
C GLU A 127 7.88 22.04 -13.36
N GLN A 128 8.28 22.36 -14.61
CA GLN A 128 8.73 23.70 -14.95
C GLN A 128 7.62 24.73 -14.73
N GLU A 129 6.43 24.51 -15.29
CA GLU A 129 5.30 25.43 -15.13
C GLU A 129 4.90 25.58 -13.66
N PHE A 130 4.84 24.46 -12.92
CA PHE A 130 4.53 24.43 -11.50
C PHE A 130 5.48 25.32 -10.69
N ARG A 131 6.78 25.22 -10.94
CA ARG A 131 7.80 26.04 -10.28
C ARG A 131 7.66 27.51 -10.64
N GLU A 132 7.41 27.83 -11.91
CA GLU A 132 7.24 29.21 -12.36
C GLU A 132 5.98 29.86 -11.74
N LEU A 133 4.84 29.15 -11.80
CA LEU A 133 3.54 29.63 -11.36
C LEU A 133 3.49 29.86 -9.84
N PHE A 134 4.03 28.93 -9.06
CA PHE A 134 4.10 29.03 -7.60
C PHE A 134 5.38 29.70 -7.08
N ARG A 135 6.29 30.14 -7.98
CA ARG A 135 7.57 30.79 -7.66
C ARG A 135 8.46 29.95 -6.74
N LEU A 136 8.55 28.65 -7.03
CA LEU A 136 9.33 27.68 -6.27
C LEU A 136 10.68 27.41 -6.94
N SER A 137 11.72 27.25 -6.14
CA SER A 137 13.04 26.84 -6.65
C SER A 137 13.06 25.37 -7.11
N SER A 138 12.22 24.53 -6.52
CA SER A 138 12.04 23.10 -6.83
C SER A 138 10.59 22.67 -6.50
N SER A 139 10.13 21.57 -7.12
CA SER A 139 8.82 20.95 -6.86
C SER A 139 8.72 20.44 -5.40
N TYR A 140 9.78 19.82 -4.90
CA TYR A 140 9.98 19.43 -3.50
C TYR A 140 10.89 20.42 -2.76
N GLY A 141 11.02 20.32 -1.43
CA GLY A 141 11.91 21.23 -0.69
C GLY A 141 11.63 21.36 0.81
N VAL A 142 12.23 22.37 1.43
CA VAL A 142 12.16 22.61 2.87
C VAL A 142 11.79 24.06 3.19
N ILE A 143 10.96 24.26 4.20
CA ILE A 143 10.83 25.54 4.91
C ILE A 143 11.45 25.35 6.29
N ASP A 144 12.58 26.01 6.50
CA ASP A 144 13.34 25.92 7.75
C ASP A 144 12.87 27.02 8.72
N LYS A 145 12.35 26.63 9.88
CA LYS A 145 12.01 27.53 10.99
C LYS A 145 13.04 27.33 12.10
N GLU A 146 13.09 28.19 13.11
CA GLU A 146 14.09 28.05 14.19
C GLU A 146 13.94 26.70 14.92
N ASN A 147 12.72 26.34 15.32
CA ASN A 147 12.46 25.20 16.20
C ASN A 147 11.91 23.94 15.52
N TYR A 148 11.57 24.01 14.22
CA TYR A 148 11.05 22.87 13.45
C TYR A 148 11.28 23.08 11.96
N CYS A 149 11.08 22.03 11.17
CA CYS A 149 11.18 22.09 9.72
C CYS A 149 9.90 21.57 9.05
N LEU A 150 9.57 22.11 7.88
CA LEU A 150 8.51 21.58 7.01
C LEU A 150 9.18 21.00 5.77
N LEU A 151 8.96 19.71 5.48
CA LEU A 151 9.55 19.00 4.35
C LEU A 151 8.45 18.62 3.37
N PHE A 152 8.68 18.92 2.09
CA PHE A 152 7.72 18.73 1.01
C PHE A 152 8.28 17.73 0.02
N ILE A 153 7.60 16.61 -0.15
CA ILE A 153 7.91 15.54 -1.10
C ILE A 153 6.89 15.62 -2.24
N SER A 154 7.37 15.78 -3.46
CA SER A 154 6.54 15.93 -4.65
C SER A 154 6.57 14.66 -5.47
N THR A 155 5.45 14.30 -6.12
CA THR A 155 5.49 13.28 -7.17
C THR A 155 6.34 13.78 -8.33
N GLU A 156 7.12 12.88 -8.93
CA GLU A 156 8.03 13.12 -10.05
C GLU A 156 7.65 12.28 -11.28
N VAL A 157 8.12 12.68 -12.46
CA VAL A 157 7.75 12.05 -13.73
C VAL A 157 8.42 10.68 -13.86
N GLN A 158 7.65 9.66 -14.23
CA GLN A 158 8.18 8.33 -14.50
C GLN A 158 8.73 8.23 -15.93
N GLN A 159 9.88 7.59 -16.09
CA GLN A 159 10.47 7.31 -17.40
C GLN A 159 9.73 6.16 -18.08
N GLU A 160 9.80 6.06 -19.42
CA GLU A 160 9.08 5.03 -20.20
C GLU A 160 9.40 3.60 -19.75
N ASP A 161 10.68 3.31 -19.52
CA ASP A 161 11.13 1.97 -19.18
C ASP A 161 10.90 1.59 -17.71
N ASP A 162 10.59 2.58 -16.86
CA ASP A 162 10.40 2.48 -15.40
C ASP A 162 9.03 3.02 -14.99
N CYS A 163 8.02 2.89 -15.88
CA CYS A 163 6.64 3.31 -15.59
C CYS A 163 5.72 2.10 -15.55
N TYR A 164 5.52 1.56 -14.34
CA TYR A 164 4.64 0.41 -14.08
C TYR A 164 3.16 0.83 -14.02
N GLN A 165 2.91 2.03 -13.50
CA GLN A 165 1.58 2.64 -13.42
C GLN A 165 1.72 4.15 -13.57
N VAL A 166 1.10 4.72 -14.61
CA VAL A 166 1.15 6.17 -14.90
C VAL A 166 0.66 7.02 -13.72
N GLN A 167 -0.27 6.48 -12.95
CA GLN A 167 -0.86 7.11 -11.76
C GLN A 167 -0.17 6.72 -10.45
N GLU A 168 1.05 6.19 -10.48
CA GLU A 168 1.85 5.98 -9.27
C GLU A 168 2.41 7.30 -8.73
N CYS A 169 2.44 7.41 -7.41
CA CYS A 169 3.05 8.52 -6.69
C CYS A 169 4.56 8.30 -6.57
N TYR A 170 5.23 8.36 -7.72
CA TYR A 170 6.67 8.12 -7.88
C TYR A 170 7.54 9.26 -7.35
N SER A 171 8.68 8.92 -6.77
CA SER A 171 9.75 9.78 -6.31
C SER A 171 11.08 9.15 -6.68
N THR A 172 11.94 9.96 -7.30
CA THR A 172 13.28 9.53 -7.67
C THR A 172 14.15 9.26 -6.44
N GLU A 173 15.19 8.44 -6.63
CA GLU A 173 16.24 8.26 -5.63
C GLU A 173 16.98 9.58 -5.32
N GLN A 174 17.04 10.52 -6.27
CA GLN A 174 17.62 11.85 -6.02
C GLN A 174 16.81 12.61 -4.97
N GLN A 175 15.49 12.66 -5.09
CA GLN A 175 14.63 13.31 -4.11
C GLN A 175 14.68 12.58 -2.76
N PHE A 176 14.69 11.24 -2.76
CA PHE A 176 14.79 10.46 -1.52
C PHE A 176 16.12 10.72 -0.79
N ASN A 177 17.26 10.69 -1.50
CA ASN A 177 18.56 11.01 -0.91
C ASN A 177 18.64 12.47 -0.44
N TRP A 178 18.06 13.41 -1.18
CA TRP A 178 17.95 14.80 -0.74
C TRP A 178 17.21 14.91 0.61
N LEU A 179 16.12 14.15 0.80
CA LEU A 179 15.37 14.13 2.06
C LEU A 179 16.22 13.58 3.21
N ILE A 180 16.91 12.46 2.97
CA ILE A 180 17.84 11.85 3.93
C ILE A 180 18.88 12.89 4.40
N GLU A 181 19.55 13.56 3.47
CA GLU A 181 20.52 14.61 3.81
C GLU A 181 19.91 15.72 4.68
N ARG A 182 18.70 16.19 4.37
CA ARG A 182 18.06 17.26 5.15
C ARG A 182 17.71 16.80 6.57
N LEU A 183 17.36 15.53 6.76
CA LEU A 183 17.09 14.93 8.06
C LEU A 183 18.38 14.74 8.86
N GLU A 184 19.46 14.29 8.22
CA GLU A 184 20.78 14.09 8.82
C GLU A 184 21.45 15.41 9.24
N GLU A 185 21.21 16.50 8.51
CA GLU A 185 21.62 17.84 8.90
C GLU A 185 20.92 18.35 10.18
N ARG A 186 19.82 17.70 10.59
CA ARG A 186 18.88 18.19 11.61
C ARG A 186 18.38 17.08 12.56
N PRO A 187 19.25 16.29 13.20
CA PRO A 187 18.85 15.13 13.99
C PRO A 187 17.98 15.48 15.22
N ASP A 188 18.11 16.71 15.73
CA ASP A 188 17.40 17.20 16.92
C ASP A 188 16.27 18.19 16.61
N LYS A 189 15.90 18.32 15.33
CA LYS A 189 14.87 19.27 14.91
C LYS A 189 13.62 18.54 14.44
N PRO A 190 12.46 18.73 15.10
CA PRO A 190 11.22 18.11 14.66
C PRO A 190 10.84 18.57 13.25
N CYS A 191 10.40 17.64 12.42
CA CYS A 191 10.06 17.87 11.04
C CYS A 191 8.66 17.32 10.73
N ILE A 192 7.87 18.14 10.03
CA ILE A 192 6.54 17.81 9.53
C ILE A 192 6.66 17.57 8.02
N LEU A 193 6.27 16.38 7.58
CA LEU A 193 6.35 15.97 6.18
C LEU A 193 5.01 16.11 5.46
N PHE A 194 5.08 16.43 4.18
CA PHE A 194 3.94 16.53 3.27
C PHE A 194 4.27 15.75 1.99
N SER A 195 3.35 14.87 1.58
CA SER A 195 3.45 14.12 0.32
C SER A 195 2.05 13.94 -0.28
N HIS A 196 1.96 13.61 -1.57
CA HIS A 196 0.65 13.34 -2.17
C HIS A 196 0.06 12.02 -1.64
N ALA A 197 0.74 10.88 -1.82
CA ALA A 197 0.35 9.61 -1.22
C ALA A 197 1.03 9.38 0.15
N PRO A 198 0.44 8.57 1.04
CA PRO A 198 1.10 8.16 2.27
C PRO A 198 2.20 7.11 2.01
N PRO A 199 3.18 6.97 2.92
CA PRO A 199 4.06 5.81 2.91
C PRO A 199 3.28 4.53 3.26
N ILE A 200 3.80 3.38 2.83
CA ILE A 200 3.19 2.08 3.13
C ILE A 200 3.07 1.87 4.65
N GLY A 201 1.98 1.24 5.11
CA GLY A 201 1.72 0.99 6.53
C GLY A 201 1.15 2.15 7.33
N CYS A 202 0.94 3.29 6.68
CA CYS A 202 0.54 4.55 7.31
C CYS A 202 -0.71 5.17 6.67
N GLY A 203 -1.39 6.01 7.45
CA GLY A 203 -2.66 6.61 7.02
C GLY A 203 -3.77 5.57 6.98
N LEU A 204 -4.66 5.63 5.96
CA LEU A 204 -5.72 4.64 5.79
C LEU A 204 -5.10 3.26 5.53
N LYS A 205 -5.24 2.38 6.52
CA LYS A 205 -4.81 0.97 6.45
C LYS A 205 -5.82 0.11 5.68
N THR A 206 -7.01 0.66 5.45
CA THR A 206 -7.95 0.17 4.44
C THR A 206 -7.68 0.90 3.13
N VAL A 207 -6.93 0.27 2.24
CA VAL A 207 -6.68 0.84 0.91
C VAL A 207 -7.99 0.79 0.11
N PRO A 208 -8.46 1.91 -0.47
CA PRO A 208 -9.66 1.89 -1.30
C PRO A 208 -9.51 0.91 -2.47
N SER A 209 -10.58 0.20 -2.81
CA SER A 209 -10.58 -0.86 -3.84
C SER A 209 -10.02 -0.43 -5.20
N VAL A 210 -10.12 0.87 -5.54
CA VAL A 210 -9.56 1.44 -6.77
C VAL A 210 -8.03 1.45 -6.78
N HIS A 211 -7.39 1.69 -5.64
CA HIS A 211 -5.92 1.74 -5.52
C HIS A 211 -5.31 0.36 -5.31
N VAL A 212 -6.07 -0.55 -4.70
CA VAL A 212 -5.74 -1.98 -4.60
C VAL A 212 -5.53 -2.60 -5.98
N ARG A 213 -6.32 -2.18 -6.97
CA ARG A 213 -6.30 -2.73 -8.34
C ARG A 213 -5.20 -2.16 -9.22
N ALA A 214 -4.73 -0.96 -8.88
CA ALA A 214 -3.84 -0.16 -9.73
C ALA A 214 -2.40 -0.07 -9.20
N THR A 215 -2.10 -0.69 -8.06
CA THR A 215 -0.81 -0.62 -7.33
C THR A 215 -0.22 0.77 -7.29
N ASN A 216 -1.04 1.72 -6.86
CA ASN A 216 -0.64 3.12 -6.71
C ASN A 216 -1.02 3.71 -5.35
N ALA A 217 -1.43 2.88 -4.38
CA ALA A 217 -1.89 3.33 -3.07
C ALA A 217 -0.88 4.16 -2.26
N TYR A 218 0.41 3.85 -2.36
CA TYR A 218 1.46 4.44 -1.53
C TYR A 218 2.51 5.18 -2.38
N LEU A 219 3.37 5.93 -1.70
CA LEU A 219 4.60 6.44 -2.30
C LEU A 219 5.47 5.29 -2.82
N ASP A 220 5.95 5.43 -4.06
CA ASP A 220 6.83 4.47 -4.74
C ASP A 220 6.35 3.02 -4.69
N HIS A 221 5.02 2.81 -4.79
CA HIS A 221 4.41 1.51 -4.59
C HIS A 221 4.99 0.39 -5.48
N ASN A 222 5.25 0.63 -6.77
CA ASN A 222 5.81 -0.41 -7.64
C ASN A 222 7.34 -0.41 -7.67
N HIS A 223 8.00 0.60 -7.10
CA HIS A 223 9.46 0.73 -7.14
C HIS A 223 10.10 0.25 -5.85
N ASN A 224 9.83 0.94 -4.75
CA ASN A 224 10.39 0.61 -3.44
C ASN A 224 9.54 1.27 -2.33
N PRO A 225 8.37 0.71 -1.99
CA PRO A 225 7.53 1.29 -0.93
C PRO A 225 8.20 1.16 0.45
N GLN A 226 9.03 0.13 0.65
CA GLN A 226 9.64 -0.19 1.94
C GLN A 226 10.64 0.86 2.40
N LYS A 227 11.36 1.53 1.48
CA LYS A 227 12.31 2.61 1.86
C LYS A 227 11.63 3.73 2.66
N TRP A 228 10.36 4.02 2.36
CA TRP A 228 9.59 5.03 3.08
C TRP A 228 9.14 4.57 4.46
N PHE A 229 8.84 3.27 4.61
CA PHE A 229 8.58 2.66 5.91
C PHE A 229 9.81 2.73 6.81
N ASP A 230 10.96 2.34 6.25
CA ASP A 230 12.23 2.34 6.97
C ASP A 230 12.71 3.75 7.30
N LEU A 231 12.36 4.75 6.47
CA LEU A 231 12.66 6.17 6.71
C LEU A 231 12.08 6.67 8.03
N PHE A 232 10.76 6.64 8.23
CA PHE A 232 10.18 7.19 9.47
C PHE A 232 10.55 6.37 10.71
N LYS A 233 10.87 5.08 10.53
CA LYS A 233 11.40 4.24 11.60
C LYS A 233 12.81 4.65 12.02
N SER A 234 13.65 5.07 11.06
CA SER A 234 15.06 5.40 11.29
C SER A 234 15.30 6.86 11.68
N TYR A 235 14.38 7.76 11.29
CA TYR A 235 14.51 9.21 11.50
C TYR A 235 13.39 9.72 12.43
N PRO A 236 13.56 9.62 13.77
CA PRO A 236 12.54 10.00 14.76
C PRO A 236 12.18 11.49 14.71
N GLN A 237 13.02 12.33 14.09
CA GLN A 237 12.71 13.73 13.82
C GLN A 237 11.50 13.91 12.91
N ILE A 238 11.05 12.89 12.18
CA ILE A 238 9.78 12.90 11.47
C ILE A 238 8.66 12.71 12.51
N VAL A 239 8.07 13.80 12.97
CA VAL A 239 7.07 13.76 14.05
C VAL A 239 5.64 13.69 13.52
N MET A 240 5.40 14.23 12.33
CA MET A 240 4.08 14.27 11.68
C MET A 240 4.22 14.15 10.16
N TRP A 241 3.26 13.48 9.51
CA TRP A 241 3.23 13.32 8.05
C TRP A 241 1.80 13.47 7.52
N PHE A 242 1.60 14.37 6.57
CA PHE A 242 0.31 14.62 5.94
C PHE A 242 0.30 14.14 4.49
N SER A 243 -0.77 13.43 4.12
CA SER A 243 -0.97 12.89 2.77
C SER A 243 -2.42 12.98 2.32
N ALA A 244 -2.68 12.83 1.03
CA ALA A 244 -3.99 12.86 0.36
C ALA A 244 -4.21 11.55 -0.42
N HIS A 245 -4.47 11.63 -1.73
CA HIS A 245 -4.55 10.55 -2.74
C HIS A 245 -5.77 9.63 -2.65
N TYR A 246 -6.28 9.36 -1.45
CA TYR A 246 -7.38 8.42 -1.27
C TYR A 246 -8.76 9.00 -1.54
N HIS A 247 -8.91 10.32 -1.65
CA HIS A 247 -10.20 10.98 -1.85
C HIS A 247 -11.25 10.62 -0.79
N LEU A 248 -10.82 10.36 0.44
CA LEU A 248 -11.69 9.97 1.55
C LEU A 248 -11.64 11.03 2.64
N GLY A 249 -12.79 11.26 3.27
CA GLY A 249 -12.92 12.14 4.41
C GLY A 249 -12.28 11.60 5.67
N HIS A 250 -12.32 12.44 6.69
CA HIS A 250 -11.62 12.20 7.95
C HIS A 250 -12.36 11.28 8.92
N LEU A 251 -13.57 10.84 8.57
CA LEU A 251 -14.37 9.95 9.42
C LEU A 251 -13.97 8.48 9.28
N HIS A 252 -13.11 8.15 8.30
CA HIS A 252 -12.61 6.80 8.13
C HIS A 252 -11.69 6.37 9.29
N PRO A 253 -11.78 5.10 9.73
CA PRO A 253 -10.79 4.52 10.63
C PRO A 253 -9.37 4.69 10.06
N ASP A 254 -8.41 5.01 10.91
CA ASP A 254 -7.03 5.30 10.53
C ASP A 254 -6.83 6.53 9.62
N SER A 255 -7.81 7.44 9.51
CA SER A 255 -7.56 8.77 8.91
C SER A 255 -6.49 9.56 9.68
N ILE A 256 -6.23 9.13 10.92
CA ILE A 256 -5.07 9.45 11.75
C ILE A 256 -4.49 8.12 12.26
N SER A 257 -3.18 7.93 12.15
CA SER A 257 -2.50 6.71 12.62
C SER A 257 -1.14 7.01 13.24
N ASP A 258 -0.73 6.20 14.22
CA ASP A 258 0.61 6.25 14.84
C ASP A 258 1.47 5.07 14.37
N ARG A 259 2.71 5.36 13.96
CA ARG A 259 3.75 4.35 13.74
C ARG A 259 5.06 4.84 14.34
N TYR A 260 5.59 4.05 15.29
CA TYR A 260 6.84 4.37 16.00
C TYR A 260 6.85 5.79 16.58
N GLY A 261 5.68 6.31 16.98
CA GLY A 261 5.51 7.65 17.55
C GLY A 261 5.29 8.76 16.50
N THR A 262 5.61 8.53 15.23
CA THR A 262 5.25 9.44 14.13
C THR A 262 3.73 9.41 13.90
N GLN A 263 3.11 10.59 13.81
CA GLN A 263 1.69 10.73 13.52
C GLN A 263 1.44 10.94 12.02
N PHE A 264 0.59 10.13 11.43
CA PHE A 264 0.20 10.23 10.02
C PHE A 264 -1.24 10.71 9.90
N PHE A 265 -1.48 11.64 8.99
CA PHE A 265 -2.77 12.28 8.79
C PHE A 265 -3.16 12.21 7.31
N ILE A 266 -4.30 11.58 7.04
CA ILE A 266 -4.93 11.67 5.73
C ILE A 266 -5.75 12.95 5.66
N THR A 267 -5.61 13.62 4.52
CA THR A 267 -6.30 14.84 4.13
C THR A 267 -7.36 14.47 3.12
N GLY A 268 -8.56 15.01 3.29
CA GLY A 268 -9.67 14.80 2.37
C GLY A 268 -9.61 15.67 1.11
N VAL A 269 -10.69 15.59 0.34
CA VAL A 269 -10.95 16.41 -0.84
C VAL A 269 -11.83 17.59 -0.43
N HIS A 270 -11.60 18.78 -0.98
CA HIS A 270 -12.42 19.95 -0.67
C HIS A 270 -13.70 20.06 -1.51
N GLY A 271 -13.70 19.42 -2.69
CA GLY A 271 -14.75 19.46 -3.72
C GLY A 271 -15.54 18.15 -3.86
N ALA A 272 -16.24 18.00 -4.99
CA ALA A 272 -17.11 16.85 -5.26
C ALA A 272 -16.38 15.56 -5.69
N ALA A 273 -15.05 15.59 -5.79
CA ALA A 273 -14.25 14.40 -6.14
C ALA A 273 -14.01 13.43 -4.97
N THR A 274 -14.55 13.75 -3.79
CA THR A 274 -14.61 12.83 -2.65
C THR A 274 -15.39 11.55 -2.98
N ARG A 275 -14.95 10.42 -2.43
CA ARG A 275 -15.56 9.10 -2.64
C ARG A 275 -16.59 8.73 -1.58
N ASP A 276 -16.48 9.30 -0.38
CA ASP A 276 -17.39 9.05 0.74
C ASP A 276 -18.42 10.19 0.92
N GLY A 277 -18.35 11.22 0.07
CA GLY A 277 -19.22 12.38 0.14
C GLY A 277 -18.73 13.47 1.08
N HIS A 278 -17.70 13.20 1.90
CA HIS A 278 -17.18 14.14 2.89
C HIS A 278 -16.14 15.09 2.30
N ARG A 279 -16.38 16.41 2.44
CA ARG A 279 -15.50 17.46 1.90
C ARG A 279 -14.67 18.13 2.98
N HIS A 280 -13.44 17.67 3.20
CA HIS A 280 -12.62 18.08 4.33
C HIS A 280 -11.20 18.52 3.96
N SER A 281 -10.61 19.38 4.80
CA SER A 281 -9.19 19.75 4.80
C SER A 281 -8.62 19.70 6.22
N ARG A 282 -7.30 19.59 6.38
CA ARG A 282 -6.66 19.59 7.71
C ARG A 282 -6.20 20.99 8.10
N VAL A 283 -6.34 21.34 9.37
CA VAL A 283 -5.78 22.56 9.98
C VAL A 283 -4.84 22.14 11.10
N ILE A 284 -3.59 22.58 11.00
CA ILE A 284 -2.55 22.36 12.00
C ILE A 284 -2.35 23.67 12.75
N ASP A 285 -2.59 23.67 14.05
CA ASP A 285 -2.24 24.80 14.92
C ASP A 285 -1.06 24.42 15.80
N ILE A 286 0.05 25.13 15.60
CA ILE A 286 1.28 24.98 16.38
C ILE A 286 1.33 26.13 17.38
N HIS A 287 1.30 25.80 18.66
CA HIS A 287 1.53 26.71 19.77
C HIS A 287 2.86 26.38 20.45
N GLU A 288 3.31 27.26 21.35
CA GLU A 288 4.54 27.01 22.13
C GLU A 288 4.49 25.71 22.95
N GLN A 289 3.30 25.34 23.45
CA GLN A 289 3.11 24.23 24.40
C GLN A 289 1.99 23.26 24.00
N SER A 290 1.51 23.35 22.76
CA SER A 290 0.53 22.40 22.25
C SER A 290 0.53 22.37 20.73
N ILE A 291 0.16 21.22 20.18
CA ILE A 291 -0.08 21.06 18.75
C ILE A 291 -1.47 20.47 18.60
N THR A 292 -2.26 21.00 17.68
CA THR A 292 -3.57 20.42 17.36
C THR A 292 -3.72 20.22 15.87
N VAL A 293 -4.42 19.15 15.50
CA VAL A 293 -4.85 18.89 14.13
C VAL A 293 -6.36 18.78 14.12
N SER A 294 -7.01 19.60 13.31
CA SER A 294 -8.46 19.72 13.24
C SER A 294 -8.98 19.56 11.81
N THR A 295 -10.22 19.12 11.68
CA THR A 295 -10.93 19.06 10.40
C THR A 295 -11.56 20.42 10.10
N LEU A 296 -11.21 21.00 8.96
CA LEU A 296 -12.01 22.04 8.32
C LEU A 296 -13.04 21.35 7.42
N ASP A 297 -14.29 21.37 7.85
CA ASP A 297 -15.41 20.77 7.16
C ASP A 297 -16.03 21.79 6.20
N HIS A 298 -15.95 21.53 4.90
CA HIS A 298 -16.42 22.41 3.83
C HIS A 298 -17.91 22.23 3.50
N GLU A 299 -18.57 21.19 4.01
CA GLU A 299 -20.02 21.05 3.95
C GLU A 299 -20.68 21.93 4.99
N ASN A 300 -20.23 21.81 6.23
CA ASN A 300 -20.69 22.63 7.34
C ASN A 300 -19.99 24.00 7.40
N ARG A 301 -19.00 24.23 6.52
CA ARG A 301 -18.22 25.47 6.37
C ARG A 301 -17.64 25.98 7.68
N LYS A 302 -17.13 25.05 8.50
CA LYS A 302 -16.64 25.33 9.85
C LYS A 302 -15.40 24.50 10.17
N LEU A 303 -14.51 25.10 10.95
CA LEU A 303 -13.46 24.37 11.64
C LEU A 303 -14.11 23.58 12.78
N ASN A 304 -13.78 22.29 12.91
CA ASN A 304 -14.22 21.48 14.03
C ASN A 304 -13.73 22.12 15.34
N PRO A 305 -14.63 22.47 16.30
CA PRO A 305 -14.23 23.09 17.56
C PRO A 305 -13.43 22.14 18.47
N HIS A 306 -13.52 20.84 18.24
CA HIS A 306 -12.72 19.83 18.92
C HIS A 306 -11.68 19.30 17.94
N PRO A 307 -10.37 19.49 18.21
CA PRO A 307 -9.34 18.92 17.38
C PRO A 307 -9.47 17.41 17.29
N ASP A 308 -9.21 16.86 16.11
CA ASP A 308 -9.21 15.41 15.87
C ASP A 308 -8.00 14.76 16.55
N TRP A 309 -6.92 15.53 16.74
CA TRP A 309 -5.73 15.13 17.48
C TRP A 309 -5.14 16.32 18.24
N THR A 310 -4.60 16.06 19.44
CA THR A 310 -3.96 17.07 20.30
C THR A 310 -2.75 16.46 20.98
N TYR A 311 -1.64 17.21 20.97
CA TYR A 311 -0.48 16.92 21.80
C TYR A 311 -0.23 18.07 22.77
N ASN A 312 -0.06 17.73 24.05
CA ASN A 312 0.24 18.66 25.12
C ASN A 312 1.76 18.74 25.30
N GLY A 313 2.38 19.72 24.66
CA GLY A 313 3.82 19.96 24.64
C GLY A 313 4.25 20.63 23.34
N SER A 314 5.50 21.07 23.29
CA SER A 314 6.11 21.62 22.07
C SER A 314 6.43 20.52 21.05
N LEU A 315 6.70 20.89 19.79
CA LEU A 315 7.21 19.94 18.77
C LEU A 315 8.53 19.27 19.21
N SER A 316 9.39 19.97 19.94
CA SER A 316 10.62 19.40 20.49
C SER A 316 10.31 18.33 21.55
N ASN A 317 9.32 18.56 22.42
CA ASN A 317 8.90 17.54 23.38
C ASN A 317 8.30 16.31 22.69
N LEU A 318 7.58 16.49 21.57
CA LEU A 318 7.07 15.38 20.77
C LEU A 318 8.23 14.54 20.21
N LEU A 319 9.26 15.19 19.65
CA LEU A 319 10.47 14.51 19.20
C LEU A 319 11.18 13.75 20.34
N ASP A 320 11.37 14.39 21.50
CA ASP A 320 12.00 13.75 22.66
C ASP A 320 11.22 12.50 23.09
N ASN A 321 9.88 12.57 23.11
CA ASN A 321 9.03 11.41 23.42
C ASN A 321 9.17 10.28 22.40
N ILE A 322 9.24 10.62 21.10
CA ILE A 322 9.46 9.63 20.04
C ILE A 322 10.83 8.95 20.22
N LYS A 323 11.88 9.74 20.45
CA LYS A 323 13.23 9.22 20.74
C LYS A 323 13.25 8.34 21.98
N LEU A 324 12.55 8.73 23.06
CA LEU A 324 12.42 7.91 24.27
C LEU A 324 11.63 6.61 24.02
N GLY A 325 10.59 6.66 23.18
CA GLY A 325 9.83 5.45 22.81
C GLY A 325 10.68 4.46 22.00
N ILE A 326 11.47 4.97 21.05
CA ILE A 326 12.32 4.16 20.16
C ILE A 326 13.59 3.67 20.89
N TYR A 327 14.29 4.55 21.61
CA TYR A 327 15.59 4.25 22.22
C TYR A 327 15.53 3.96 23.73
N GLY A 328 14.50 4.42 24.44
CA GLY A 328 14.33 4.26 25.88
C GLY A 328 13.75 2.91 26.33
N ASN A 329 13.19 2.12 25.40
CA ASN A 329 12.62 0.79 25.67
C ASN A 329 13.51 -0.39 25.24
N HIS A 330 14.84 -0.20 25.20
CA HIS A 330 15.78 -1.32 25.25
C HIS A 330 16.04 -1.87 26.67
N GLY A 331 15.26 -1.44 27.67
CA GLY A 331 15.31 -1.95 29.05
C GLY A 331 13.99 -2.59 29.49
N ASP A 332 13.99 -3.93 29.57
CA ASP A 332 13.24 -4.76 30.52
C ASP A 332 12.05 -4.12 31.27
N GLN A 333 10.82 -4.14 30.72
CA GLN A 333 9.58 -4.15 31.54
C GLN A 333 8.35 -4.85 30.93
N PHE A 334 8.47 -5.61 29.85
CA PHE A 334 7.38 -6.50 29.41
C PHE A 334 7.78 -7.98 29.51
N LYS A 335 7.89 -8.44 30.76
CA LYS A 335 7.76 -9.86 31.09
C LYS A 335 6.61 -10.07 32.08
N LYS A 336 5.73 -11.00 31.68
CA LYS A 336 4.72 -11.75 32.47
C LYS A 336 3.36 -11.09 32.68
N ASN A 337 2.44 -11.41 31.76
CA ASN A 337 1.27 -12.25 32.04
C ASN A 337 0.60 -12.55 30.69
N PHE A 338 0.49 -13.83 30.31
CA PHE A 338 -0.11 -14.23 29.04
C PHE A 338 -1.64 -14.04 29.10
N SER A 339 -2.11 -12.85 28.71
CA SER A 339 -3.40 -12.67 28.06
C SER A 339 -3.15 -12.67 26.56
N TRP A 340 -3.93 -13.43 25.79
CA TRP A 340 -3.92 -13.30 24.33
C TRP A 340 -4.42 -11.91 23.97
N THR A 341 -3.52 -11.07 23.47
CA THR A 341 -3.87 -9.78 22.89
C THR A 341 -3.89 -9.97 21.38
N ILE A 342 -4.98 -9.58 20.73
CA ILE A 342 -4.97 -9.39 19.28
C ILE A 342 -3.86 -8.38 18.99
N ALA A 343 -2.78 -8.82 18.35
CA ALA A 343 -1.65 -7.95 18.03
C ALA A 343 -2.04 -6.91 16.97
N ALA A 344 -2.88 -7.31 16.00
CA ALA A 344 -3.52 -6.44 15.02
C ALA A 344 -4.74 -7.14 14.38
N SER A 345 -5.70 -6.37 13.90
CA SER A 345 -6.80 -6.83 13.04
C SER A 345 -6.89 -5.86 11.87
N ILE A 346 -6.67 -6.34 10.66
CA ILE A 346 -6.66 -5.50 9.46
C ILE A 346 -7.71 -6.06 8.51
N PRO A 347 -8.75 -5.30 8.15
CA PRO A 347 -9.66 -5.70 7.09
C PRO A 347 -8.88 -5.71 5.76
N VAL A 348 -8.71 -6.89 5.18
CA VAL A 348 -8.22 -7.07 3.82
C VAL A 348 -9.40 -7.47 2.95
N GLY A 349 -9.51 -6.85 1.78
CA GLY A 349 -10.62 -7.10 0.86
C GLY A 349 -11.47 -5.88 0.55
N ILE A 350 -12.39 -6.03 -0.41
CA ILE A 350 -13.46 -5.05 -0.61
C ILE A 350 -14.40 -5.12 0.61
N PRO A 351 -14.91 -3.98 1.13
CA PRO A 351 -15.86 -4.03 2.25
C PRO A 351 -16.98 -5.06 2.04
N GLY A 352 -17.04 -6.05 2.93
CA GLY A 352 -18.00 -7.17 2.86
C GLY A 352 -17.43 -8.49 2.34
N SER A 353 -16.19 -8.52 1.82
CA SER A 353 -15.51 -9.77 1.44
C SER A 353 -14.99 -10.54 2.65
N SER A 354 -14.91 -11.85 2.53
CA SER A 354 -14.29 -12.75 3.50
C SER A 354 -12.98 -13.35 2.98
N ILE A 355 -12.04 -13.61 3.88
CA ILE A 355 -10.80 -14.34 3.57
C ILE A 355 -11.09 -15.84 3.67
N GLU A 356 -10.90 -16.55 2.57
CA GLU A 356 -11.15 -17.99 2.45
C GLU A 356 -9.89 -18.81 2.76
N SER A 357 -8.71 -18.32 2.37
CA SER A 357 -7.45 -19.03 2.60
C SER A 357 -6.27 -18.08 2.79
N ILE A 358 -5.22 -18.59 3.44
CA ILE A 358 -3.97 -17.88 3.73
C ILE A 358 -2.81 -18.77 3.27
N PHE A 359 -1.95 -18.24 2.41
CA PHE A 359 -0.73 -18.88 1.97
C PHE A 359 0.46 -18.08 2.49
N HIS A 360 1.23 -18.67 3.40
CA HIS A 360 2.45 -18.04 3.88
C HIS A 360 3.52 -18.10 2.79
N LEU A 361 4.17 -16.95 2.52
CA LEU A 361 5.34 -16.89 1.67
C LEU A 361 6.58 -16.98 2.58
N ASP A 362 6.81 -15.95 3.39
CA ASP A 362 7.92 -15.86 4.33
C ASP A 362 7.44 -15.27 5.69
N GLU A 363 8.39 -14.95 6.57
CA GLU A 363 8.11 -14.33 7.88
C GLU A 363 7.48 -12.93 7.77
N LYS A 364 7.61 -12.28 6.60
CA LYS A 364 7.15 -10.92 6.36
C LYS A 364 5.96 -10.86 5.42
N ARG A 365 5.70 -11.89 4.60
CA ARG A 365 4.69 -11.85 3.55
C ARG A 365 3.77 -13.05 3.54
N CYS A 366 2.50 -12.80 3.21
CA CYS A 366 1.53 -13.84 2.90
C CYS A 366 0.65 -13.43 1.71
N LEU A 367 0.01 -14.43 1.11
CA LEU A 367 -1.06 -14.25 0.16
C LEU A 367 -2.38 -14.59 0.86
N LEU A 368 -3.36 -13.71 0.74
CA LEU A 368 -4.71 -13.95 1.24
C LEU A 368 -5.63 -14.15 0.04
N GLN A 369 -6.42 -15.22 0.03
CA GLN A 369 -7.47 -15.40 -0.97
C GLN A 369 -8.79 -14.94 -0.38
N SER A 370 -9.51 -14.10 -1.11
CA SER A 370 -10.82 -13.62 -0.72
C SER A 370 -11.92 -14.09 -1.65
N ASP A 371 -13.15 -14.11 -1.15
CA ASP A 371 -14.35 -14.53 -1.86
C ASP A 371 -14.80 -13.60 -3.01
N ASP A 372 -14.18 -12.42 -3.14
CA ASP A 372 -14.37 -11.43 -4.20
C ASP A 372 -13.40 -11.62 -5.39
N ASN A 373 -12.81 -12.81 -5.51
CA ASN A 373 -11.92 -13.26 -6.58
C ASN A 373 -10.56 -12.54 -6.68
N TYR A 374 -9.99 -12.20 -5.52
CA TYR A 374 -8.64 -11.64 -5.43
C TYR A 374 -7.71 -12.49 -4.58
N LEU A 375 -6.46 -12.50 -5.00
CA LEU A 375 -5.31 -12.96 -4.22
C LEU A 375 -4.50 -11.71 -3.82
N TRP A 376 -4.41 -11.45 -2.53
CA TRP A 376 -3.81 -10.25 -1.96
C TRP A 376 -2.42 -10.57 -1.45
N GLU A 377 -1.39 -9.91 -1.97
CA GLU A 377 -0.06 -9.95 -1.35
C GLU A 377 -0.03 -8.95 -0.21
N VAL A 378 0.25 -9.44 1.00
CA VAL A 378 0.25 -8.66 2.23
C VAL A 378 1.63 -8.71 2.85
N ASP A 379 2.17 -7.55 3.18
CA ASP A 379 3.33 -7.40 4.05
C ASP A 379 2.87 -7.29 5.51
N ILE A 380 3.20 -8.30 6.29
CA ILE A 380 2.84 -8.49 7.70
C ILE A 380 3.52 -7.42 8.56
N HIS A 381 4.78 -7.10 8.26
CA HIS A 381 5.60 -6.19 9.07
C HIS A 381 5.07 -4.75 9.02
N SER A 382 4.76 -4.26 7.82
CA SER A 382 4.12 -2.96 7.59
C SER A 382 2.61 -3.00 7.74
N SER A 383 2.02 -4.19 7.92
CA SER A 383 0.56 -4.35 8.07
C SER A 383 -0.20 -3.78 6.86
N SER A 384 0.25 -4.10 5.64
CA SER A 384 -0.20 -3.44 4.40
C SER A 384 -0.40 -4.42 3.25
N VAL A 385 -1.32 -4.08 2.35
CA VAL A 385 -1.48 -4.77 1.05
C VAL A 385 -0.48 -4.19 0.06
N LEU A 386 0.33 -5.04 -0.56
CA LEU A 386 1.29 -4.70 -1.63
C LEU A 386 0.64 -4.71 -3.02
N GLY A 387 -0.41 -5.50 -3.22
CA GLY A 387 -1.08 -5.59 -4.51
C GLY A 387 -2.04 -6.76 -4.58
N THR A 388 -2.69 -6.91 -5.73
CA THR A 388 -3.67 -7.96 -5.95
C THR A 388 -3.56 -8.59 -7.32
N ILE A 389 -3.72 -9.91 -7.34
CA ILE A 389 -3.90 -10.71 -8.55
C ILE A 389 -5.39 -11.07 -8.63
N GLN A 390 -6.01 -10.84 -9.78
CA GLN A 390 -7.40 -11.21 -10.01
C GLN A 390 -7.47 -12.57 -10.69
N TYR A 391 -8.41 -13.41 -10.26
CA TYR A 391 -8.74 -14.66 -10.92
C TYR A 391 -10.23 -14.70 -11.28
N THR A 392 -10.65 -15.62 -12.15
CA THR A 392 -12.02 -15.65 -12.69
C THR A 392 -12.96 -16.62 -11.96
N ASN A 393 -12.42 -17.66 -11.32
CA ASN A 393 -13.18 -18.68 -10.62
C ASN A 393 -12.45 -19.22 -9.37
N LYS A 394 -12.94 -18.86 -8.18
CA LYS A 394 -12.38 -19.31 -6.89
C LYS A 394 -12.42 -20.81 -6.65
N GLU A 395 -13.45 -21.51 -7.11
CA GLU A 395 -13.63 -22.95 -6.81
C GLU A 395 -12.53 -23.81 -7.44
N LYS A 396 -11.77 -23.25 -8.38
CA LYS A 396 -10.69 -23.93 -9.11
C LYS A 396 -9.38 -23.15 -9.06
N PHE A 397 -9.26 -22.19 -8.16
CA PHE A 397 -8.06 -21.39 -8.02
C PHE A 397 -7.14 -22.02 -6.98
N LEU A 398 -5.95 -22.44 -7.41
CA LEU A 398 -4.96 -23.09 -6.56
C LEU A 398 -3.71 -22.23 -6.50
N VAL A 399 -2.99 -22.26 -5.37
CA VAL A 399 -1.77 -21.47 -5.15
C VAL A 399 -0.68 -22.34 -4.52
N ALA A 400 0.54 -22.24 -5.04
CA ALA A 400 1.74 -22.82 -4.44
C ALA A 400 2.93 -21.86 -4.60
N SER A 401 3.72 -21.64 -3.54
CA SER A 401 4.95 -20.85 -3.64
C SER A 401 6.13 -21.74 -4.06
N SER A 402 7.12 -21.19 -4.77
CA SER A 402 8.39 -21.86 -5.02
C SER A 402 9.22 -22.00 -3.73
N HIS A 403 10.25 -22.86 -3.74
CA HIS A 403 11.06 -23.13 -2.56
C HIS A 403 11.88 -21.90 -2.14
N ASP A 404 12.41 -21.17 -3.11
CA ASP A 404 13.15 -19.92 -2.94
C ASP A 404 12.23 -18.71 -2.70
N LEU A 405 10.90 -18.92 -2.68
CA LEU A 405 9.88 -17.88 -2.50
C LEU A 405 9.96 -16.74 -3.52
N ARG A 406 10.64 -16.98 -4.64
CA ARG A 406 10.70 -16.04 -5.76
C ARG A 406 9.44 -16.10 -6.60
N TYR A 407 8.85 -17.27 -6.76
CA TYR A 407 7.69 -17.47 -7.63
C TYR A 407 6.46 -17.92 -6.87
N VAL A 408 5.31 -17.48 -7.36
CA VAL A 408 4.01 -18.02 -6.99
C VAL A 408 3.40 -18.66 -8.22
N TRP A 409 3.03 -19.92 -8.07
CA TRP A 409 2.30 -20.68 -9.03
C TRP A 409 0.82 -20.59 -8.72
N THR A 410 0.04 -20.27 -9.74
CA THR A 410 -1.41 -20.25 -9.68
C THR A 410 -1.95 -21.21 -10.71
N ALA A 411 -3.07 -21.87 -10.42
CA ALA A 411 -3.77 -22.67 -11.43
C ALA A 411 -5.24 -22.32 -11.44
N GLU A 412 -5.81 -22.20 -12.64
CA GLU A 412 -7.21 -21.91 -12.87
C GLU A 412 -7.71 -22.69 -14.08
N ALA A 413 -8.75 -23.51 -13.87
CA ALA A 413 -9.24 -24.43 -14.90
C ALA A 413 -8.07 -25.25 -15.49
N SER A 414 -7.76 -25.15 -16.78
CA SER A 414 -6.64 -25.86 -17.41
C SER A 414 -5.32 -25.09 -17.43
N ARG A 415 -5.32 -23.86 -16.90
CA ARG A 415 -4.19 -22.94 -17.02
C ARG A 415 -3.37 -22.93 -15.75
N ILE A 416 -2.06 -22.90 -15.92
CA ILE A 416 -1.09 -22.68 -14.86
C ILE A 416 -0.39 -21.38 -15.17
N SER A 417 -0.18 -20.56 -14.15
CA SER A 417 0.58 -19.33 -14.28
C SER A 417 1.66 -19.22 -13.23
N ARG A 418 2.86 -18.81 -13.66
CA ARG A 418 3.99 -18.48 -12.79
C ARG A 418 4.09 -16.98 -12.63
N ILE A 419 4.22 -16.51 -11.40
CA ILE A 419 4.30 -15.09 -11.04
C ILE A 419 5.62 -14.85 -10.33
N ASP A 420 6.48 -14.00 -10.87
CA ASP A 420 7.71 -13.56 -10.17
C ASP A 420 7.34 -12.50 -9.11
N LEU A 421 7.52 -12.84 -7.84
CA LEU A 421 7.25 -11.97 -6.69
C LEU A 421 8.23 -10.81 -6.56
N GLU A 422 9.39 -10.88 -7.20
CA GLU A 422 10.35 -9.77 -7.26
C GLU A 422 10.05 -8.84 -8.44
N SER A 423 9.19 -9.25 -9.38
CA SER A 423 8.83 -8.41 -10.51
C SER A 423 7.92 -7.25 -10.09
N PRO A 424 8.28 -6.00 -10.40
CA PRO A 424 7.40 -4.85 -10.21
C PRO A 424 6.16 -4.89 -11.12
N TRP A 425 6.19 -5.72 -12.17
CA TRP A 425 5.08 -5.89 -13.12
C TRP A 425 4.00 -6.89 -12.67
N ARG A 426 4.19 -7.60 -11.55
CA ARG A 426 3.30 -8.72 -11.14
C ARG A 426 1.86 -8.34 -10.81
N PHE A 427 1.59 -7.04 -10.64
CA PHE A 427 0.25 -6.52 -10.38
C PHE A 427 -0.30 -5.66 -11.52
N VAL A 428 0.47 -5.47 -12.59
CA VAL A 428 0.06 -4.63 -13.73
C VAL A 428 -0.97 -5.39 -14.55
N ARG A 429 -2.15 -4.80 -14.71
CA ARG A 429 -3.31 -5.43 -15.38
C ARG A 429 -3.47 -5.00 -16.84
N ASP A 430 -3.11 -3.76 -17.16
CA ASP A 430 -3.23 -3.18 -18.51
C ASP A 430 -1.86 -3.15 -19.19
N PHE A 431 -1.52 -4.23 -19.89
CA PHE A 431 -0.44 -4.17 -20.87
C PHE A 431 -0.97 -3.44 -22.11
N ASN A 432 -0.57 -2.19 -22.29
CA ASN A 432 -0.71 -1.55 -23.59
C ASN A 432 -0.01 -2.43 -24.63
N LYS A 433 -0.72 -2.89 -25.66
CA LYS A 433 -0.18 -3.78 -26.71
C LYS A 433 1.08 -3.27 -27.44
N ASN A 434 1.49 -2.03 -27.17
CA ASN A 434 2.69 -1.39 -27.71
C ASN A 434 3.92 -1.48 -26.78
N SER A 435 3.78 -1.92 -25.52
CA SER A 435 4.93 -2.28 -24.68
C SER A 435 5.39 -3.67 -25.08
N ASN A 436 6.69 -3.86 -25.33
CA ASN A 436 7.29 -5.15 -25.72
C ASN A 436 6.64 -6.33 -25.00
N SER A 437 6.10 -7.27 -25.77
CA SER A 437 5.41 -8.48 -25.34
C SER A 437 6.26 -9.44 -24.48
N GLU A 438 7.52 -9.11 -24.22
CA GLU A 438 8.46 -9.84 -23.37
C GLU A 438 8.33 -9.50 -21.88
N LYS A 439 7.54 -8.48 -21.49
CA LYS A 439 7.37 -8.05 -20.09
C LYS A 439 6.19 -8.70 -19.35
N LEU A 440 5.77 -9.90 -19.76
CA LEU A 440 4.75 -10.64 -19.00
C LEU A 440 5.42 -11.23 -17.75
N SER A 441 5.08 -10.70 -16.57
CA SER A 441 5.36 -11.33 -15.26
C SER A 441 4.60 -12.65 -15.06
N HIS A 442 3.78 -13.04 -16.04
CA HIS A 442 2.91 -14.22 -16.04
C HIS A 442 3.24 -15.08 -17.26
N GLU A 443 3.93 -16.18 -17.02
CA GLU A 443 4.01 -17.27 -17.99
C GLU A 443 2.77 -18.14 -17.84
N ILE A 444 2.13 -18.53 -18.95
CA ILE A 444 0.87 -19.29 -18.92
C ILE A 444 1.04 -20.58 -19.73
N TRP A 445 0.79 -21.71 -19.09
CA TRP A 445 0.69 -23.01 -19.74
C TRP A 445 -0.76 -23.49 -19.71
N ASP A 446 -1.27 -24.00 -20.83
CA ASP A 446 -2.60 -24.61 -20.92
C ASP A 446 -2.45 -26.11 -21.11
N LEU A 447 -2.85 -26.89 -20.11
CA LEU A 447 -2.77 -28.35 -20.15
C LEU A 447 -3.95 -29.00 -20.89
N GLY A 448 -4.93 -28.22 -21.35
CA GLY A 448 -6.13 -28.72 -22.05
C GLY A 448 -7.14 -29.47 -21.18
N LEU A 449 -6.74 -29.89 -19.97
CA LEU A 449 -7.59 -30.48 -18.95
C LEU A 449 -7.53 -29.66 -17.65
N SER A 450 -8.63 -29.66 -16.90
CA SER A 450 -8.70 -28.95 -15.61
C SER A 450 -7.60 -29.47 -14.68
N VAL A 451 -6.85 -28.56 -14.08
CA VAL A 451 -5.94 -28.80 -12.96
C VAL A 451 -6.77 -29.10 -11.72
N GLN A 452 -6.45 -30.18 -11.00
CA GLN A 452 -7.11 -30.56 -9.74
C GLN A 452 -6.29 -30.15 -8.53
N ALA A 453 -4.97 -30.18 -8.62
CA ALA A 453 -4.08 -29.88 -7.51
C ALA A 453 -2.71 -29.41 -8.03
N ILE A 454 -2.07 -28.54 -7.25
CA ILE A 454 -0.66 -28.16 -7.42
C ILE A 454 0.02 -28.24 -6.07
N ALA A 455 1.31 -28.62 -6.04
CA ALA A 455 2.09 -28.64 -4.82
C ALA A 455 3.58 -28.43 -5.11
N ASN A 456 4.33 -28.02 -4.09
CA ASN A 456 5.78 -27.85 -4.18
C ASN A 456 6.50 -28.74 -3.15
N VAL A 457 7.53 -29.47 -3.60
CA VAL A 457 8.39 -30.31 -2.76
C VAL A 457 9.70 -29.57 -2.52
N LYS A 458 9.92 -29.05 -1.30
CA LYS A 458 11.07 -28.21 -0.96
C LYS A 458 12.44 -28.87 -1.12
N ALA A 459 12.57 -30.16 -0.84
CA ALA A 459 13.86 -30.85 -0.79
C ALA A 459 14.38 -31.29 -2.17
N ARG A 460 13.68 -30.97 -3.26
CA ARG A 460 14.03 -31.42 -4.61
C ARG A 460 14.20 -30.21 -5.53
N GLU A 461 15.07 -30.34 -6.53
CA GLU A 461 15.33 -29.28 -7.53
C GLU A 461 14.09 -28.91 -8.36
N PHE A 462 13.03 -29.72 -8.31
CA PHE A 462 11.78 -29.49 -9.04
C PHE A 462 10.72 -28.84 -8.15
N SER A 463 10.42 -27.56 -8.42
CA SER A 463 9.67 -26.68 -7.52
C SER A 463 8.15 -26.67 -7.73
N LEU A 464 7.61 -27.37 -8.73
CA LEU A 464 6.16 -27.44 -8.93
C LEU A 464 5.73 -28.80 -9.48
N TRP A 465 4.73 -29.38 -8.83
CA TRP A 465 4.00 -30.55 -9.26
C TRP A 465 2.56 -30.18 -9.56
N VAL A 466 2.01 -30.71 -10.66
CA VAL A 466 0.68 -30.36 -11.12
C VAL A 466 -0.10 -31.61 -11.53
N ALA A 467 -1.28 -31.78 -10.95
CA ALA A 467 -2.22 -32.83 -11.30
C ALA A 467 -3.28 -32.30 -12.27
N SER A 468 -3.43 -32.94 -13.42
CA SER A 468 -4.49 -32.65 -14.39
C SER A 468 -5.09 -33.94 -14.95
N GLY A 469 -6.31 -34.26 -14.54
CA GLY A 469 -6.97 -35.53 -14.79
C GLY A 469 -6.20 -36.71 -14.17
N LYS A 470 -5.71 -37.61 -15.04
CA LYS A 470 -4.85 -38.73 -14.63
C LYS A 470 -3.36 -38.43 -14.78
N MET A 471 -3.04 -37.24 -15.25
CA MET A 471 -1.70 -36.84 -15.62
C MET A 471 -1.05 -36.11 -14.46
N LEU A 472 0.22 -36.41 -14.23
CA LEU A 472 1.07 -35.67 -13.29
C LEU A 472 2.17 -34.98 -14.09
N TYR A 473 2.31 -33.68 -13.89
CA TYR A 473 3.36 -32.87 -14.47
C TYR A 473 4.31 -32.39 -13.37
N CYS A 474 5.54 -32.15 -13.76
CA CYS A 474 6.58 -31.56 -12.93
C CYS A 474 7.28 -30.46 -13.70
N TRP A 475 7.56 -29.35 -13.04
CA TRP A 475 8.33 -28.26 -13.64
C TRP A 475 9.79 -28.66 -13.80
N ASP A 476 10.30 -28.56 -15.04
CA ASP A 476 11.72 -28.70 -15.35
C ASP A 476 12.37 -27.31 -15.44
N PRO A 477 13.24 -26.95 -14.48
CA PRO A 477 13.91 -25.65 -14.49
C PRO A 477 14.95 -25.50 -15.61
N ALA A 478 15.50 -26.59 -16.16
CA ALA A 478 16.48 -26.53 -17.25
C ALA A 478 15.82 -26.28 -18.61
N LEU A 479 14.59 -26.76 -18.80
CA LEU A 479 13.82 -26.59 -20.03
C LEU A 479 12.79 -25.45 -19.94
N GLU A 480 12.59 -24.88 -18.75
CA GLU A 480 11.56 -23.87 -18.46
C GLU A 480 10.16 -24.30 -18.93
N GLN A 481 9.82 -25.56 -18.70
CA GLN A 481 8.51 -26.12 -19.09
C GLN A 481 8.02 -27.20 -18.13
N LEU A 482 6.73 -27.50 -18.22
CA LEU A 482 6.12 -28.62 -17.51
C LEU A 482 6.34 -29.91 -18.29
N GLU A 483 7.02 -30.86 -17.64
CA GLU A 483 7.25 -32.20 -18.16
C GLU A 483 6.23 -33.17 -17.59
N GLU A 484 5.71 -34.05 -18.44
CA GLU A 484 4.80 -35.12 -18.03
C GLU A 484 5.59 -36.22 -17.32
N VAL A 485 5.30 -36.45 -16.04
CA VAL A 485 5.96 -37.49 -15.23
C VAL A 485 5.13 -38.78 -15.22
N LEU A 486 3.80 -38.67 -15.32
CA LEU A 486 2.89 -39.81 -15.22
C LEU A 486 1.67 -39.63 -16.14
N ALA A 487 1.34 -40.67 -16.90
CA ALA A 487 0.08 -40.73 -17.65
C ALA A 487 -0.84 -41.92 -17.36
N LYS A 488 -0.33 -43.02 -16.78
CA LYS A 488 -1.04 -44.31 -16.86
C LYS A 488 -1.00 -45.25 -15.66
N GLU A 489 -0.19 -45.05 -14.61
CA GLU A 489 0.03 -46.12 -13.62
C GLU A 489 -0.99 -46.18 -12.45
N MET A 490 -1.58 -45.06 -12.02
CA MET A 490 -2.40 -45.02 -10.79
C MET A 490 -3.88 -45.43 -10.99
N GLY A 491 -4.35 -45.61 -12.23
CA GLY A 491 -5.72 -46.08 -12.53
C GLY A 491 -6.86 -45.07 -12.31
N GLY A 492 -6.72 -44.14 -11.37
CA GLY A 492 -7.71 -43.11 -11.01
C GLY A 492 -7.39 -41.69 -11.51
N VAL A 493 -8.30 -40.75 -11.24
CA VAL A 493 -8.06 -39.30 -11.39
C VAL A 493 -7.34 -38.79 -10.16
N ILE A 494 -6.27 -38.01 -10.34
CA ILE A 494 -5.56 -37.38 -9.22
C ILE A 494 -6.41 -36.22 -8.71
N ILE A 495 -6.75 -36.26 -7.42
CA ILE A 495 -7.62 -35.25 -6.78
C ILE A 495 -6.87 -34.37 -5.79
N ASN A 496 -5.68 -34.78 -5.34
CA ASN A 496 -4.91 -34.00 -4.38
C ASN A 496 -3.40 -34.28 -4.46
N LEU A 497 -2.61 -33.25 -4.16
CA LEU A 497 -1.15 -33.30 -4.02
C LEU A 497 -0.76 -32.65 -2.68
N VAL A 498 0.05 -33.34 -1.87
CA VAL A 498 0.53 -32.85 -0.57
C VAL A 498 2.02 -33.12 -0.45
N THR A 499 2.76 -32.26 0.23
CA THR A 499 4.20 -32.43 0.44
C THR A 499 4.57 -32.30 1.91
N ASP A 500 5.59 -33.06 2.33
CA ASP A 500 6.18 -33.00 3.68
C ASP A 500 7.63 -32.52 3.63
N ASP A 501 7.87 -31.53 2.76
CA ASP A 501 9.17 -31.01 2.34
C ASP A 501 10.05 -32.01 1.56
N GLU A 502 10.05 -33.30 1.89
CA GLU A 502 10.91 -34.32 1.24
C GLU A 502 10.20 -35.15 0.17
N ASN A 503 8.91 -35.39 0.36
CA ASN A 503 8.11 -36.30 -0.46
C ASN A 503 6.90 -35.60 -1.06
N LEU A 504 6.48 -36.13 -2.21
CA LEU A 504 5.17 -35.83 -2.80
C LEU A 504 4.23 -37.00 -2.51
N TRP A 505 3.10 -36.67 -1.94
CA TRP A 505 1.98 -37.57 -1.66
C TRP A 505 0.82 -37.24 -2.61
N ILE A 506 0.26 -38.27 -3.21
CA ILE A 506 -0.73 -38.16 -4.27
C ILE A 506 -1.96 -38.94 -3.84
N THR A 507 -3.12 -38.29 -3.88
CA THR A 507 -4.42 -38.96 -3.63
C THR A 507 -5.21 -39.02 -4.92
N ILE A 508 -5.75 -40.19 -5.24
CA ILE A 508 -6.63 -40.40 -6.39
C ILE A 508 -8.09 -40.60 -5.97
N ASP A 509 -9.02 -40.48 -6.91
CA ASP A 509 -10.47 -40.48 -6.71
C ASP A 509 -11.06 -41.75 -6.07
N ASN A 510 -10.36 -42.88 -6.14
CA ASN A 510 -10.74 -44.12 -5.44
C ASN A 510 -10.31 -44.14 -3.96
N GLY A 511 -9.58 -43.13 -3.49
CA GLY A 511 -9.08 -43.00 -2.11
C GLY A 511 -7.66 -43.51 -1.88
N ASP A 512 -7.00 -44.10 -2.88
CA ASP A 512 -5.63 -44.60 -2.73
C ASP A 512 -4.63 -43.45 -2.59
N VAL A 513 -3.60 -43.70 -1.78
CA VAL A 513 -2.51 -42.75 -1.53
C VAL A 513 -1.20 -43.33 -2.06
N TRP A 514 -0.50 -42.52 -2.84
CA TRP A 514 0.77 -42.86 -3.45
C TRP A 514 1.85 -41.89 -2.99
N ARG A 515 3.09 -42.37 -2.87
CA ARG A 515 4.27 -41.53 -2.65
C ARG A 515 5.18 -41.57 -3.86
N TYR A 516 5.66 -40.42 -4.30
CA TYR A 516 6.66 -40.33 -5.36
C TYR A 516 8.08 -40.61 -4.83
N ASP A 517 8.72 -41.65 -5.37
CA ASP A 517 10.07 -42.08 -5.07
C ASP A 517 10.93 -42.04 -6.37
N PRO A 518 11.92 -41.14 -6.48
CA PRO A 518 12.75 -41.02 -7.69
C PRO A 518 13.51 -42.30 -8.06
N SER A 519 13.73 -43.19 -7.08
CA SER A 519 14.51 -44.42 -7.25
C SER A 519 13.63 -45.64 -7.52
N LEU A 520 12.35 -45.60 -7.14
CA LEU A 520 11.40 -46.72 -7.21
C LEU A 520 10.10 -46.36 -7.95
N ASN A 521 10.07 -45.23 -8.67
CA ASN A 521 8.89 -44.59 -9.26
C ASN A 521 7.83 -44.17 -8.22
N PHE A 522 6.80 -44.98 -8.02
CA PHE A 522 5.68 -44.68 -7.15
C PHE A 522 5.39 -45.87 -6.26
N ILE A 523 5.30 -45.60 -4.97
CA ILE A 523 4.98 -46.61 -3.96
C ILE A 523 3.54 -46.38 -3.54
N GLN A 524 2.66 -47.34 -3.84
CA GLN A 524 1.30 -47.36 -3.32
C GLN A 524 1.36 -47.71 -1.83
N PHE A 525 0.62 -46.97 -1.01
CA PHE A 525 0.43 -47.30 0.39
C PHE A 525 -0.96 -47.91 0.54
N GLU A 526 -1.02 -49.14 1.06
CA GLU A 526 -2.28 -49.67 1.56
C GLU A 526 -2.59 -49.07 2.94
N GLU A 527 -3.86 -49.03 3.32
CA GLU A 527 -4.29 -48.53 4.64
C GLU A 527 -3.56 -49.24 5.80
N SER A 528 -3.11 -50.48 5.58
CA SER A 528 -2.27 -51.26 6.50
C SER A 528 -0.85 -50.73 6.66
N ASP A 529 -0.24 -50.15 5.64
CA ASP A 529 1.14 -49.64 5.68
C ASP A 529 1.23 -48.32 6.45
N VAL A 530 0.20 -47.49 6.30
CA VAL A 530 0.01 -46.28 7.12
C VAL A 530 -0.20 -46.67 8.58
N ASN A 531 -0.83 -47.81 8.88
CA ASN A 531 -1.00 -48.30 10.26
C ASN A 531 0.24 -49.01 10.85
N ALA A 532 1.04 -49.70 10.02
CA ALA A 532 2.22 -50.45 10.45
C ALA A 532 3.38 -49.53 10.91
N THR A 533 3.48 -48.33 10.34
CA THR A 533 4.50 -47.33 10.70
C THR A 533 4.23 -46.70 12.09
N PHE A 534 3.01 -46.81 12.61
CA PHE A 534 2.62 -46.28 13.94
C PHE A 534 2.85 -47.25 15.10
N ASN A 535 3.09 -48.55 14.85
CA ASN A 535 3.15 -49.57 15.91
C ASN A 535 4.58 -50.00 16.32
N ASP A 536 5.64 -49.42 15.73
CA ASP A 536 7.04 -49.64 16.12
C ASP A 536 7.72 -48.31 16.51
N PRO A 537 7.64 -47.89 17.79
CA PRO A 537 8.15 -46.60 18.25
C PRO A 537 9.68 -46.48 18.23
N LEU A 538 10.42 -47.57 17.92
CA LEU A 538 11.89 -47.54 17.82
C LEU A 538 12.39 -47.23 16.40
N LYS A 539 11.50 -47.21 15.39
CA LYS A 539 11.83 -46.75 14.03
C LYS A 539 11.41 -45.29 13.75
N MET A 540 10.73 -44.63 14.69
CA MET A 540 10.38 -43.22 14.60
C MET A 540 11.59 -42.34 14.95
N LYS A 541 12.24 -41.75 13.95
CA LYS A 541 13.30 -40.75 14.16
C LYS A 541 12.86 -39.29 14.03
N ASP A 542 11.60 -39.02 13.67
CA ASP A 542 11.10 -37.64 13.63
C ASP A 542 9.59 -37.55 13.93
N PRO A 543 9.11 -36.73 14.90
CA PRO A 543 7.70 -36.64 15.25
C PRO A 543 6.83 -35.83 14.26
N LEU A 544 7.41 -35.23 13.22
CA LEU A 544 6.67 -34.33 12.31
C LEU A 544 5.80 -35.04 11.25
N THR A 545 5.92 -36.36 11.08
CA THR A 545 5.25 -37.13 10.01
C THR A 545 3.80 -37.53 10.33
N THR A 546 3.10 -36.80 11.20
CA THR A 546 1.71 -37.12 11.59
C THR A 546 0.72 -36.13 10.97
N VAL A 547 0.49 -36.20 9.65
CA VAL A 547 -0.62 -35.49 8.98
C VAL A 547 -1.48 -36.41 8.09
N THR A 548 -1.04 -37.64 7.80
CA THR A 548 -1.62 -38.44 6.71
C THR A 548 -2.98 -39.11 7.01
N LYS A 549 -3.58 -38.95 8.20
CA LYS A 549 -4.93 -39.48 8.52
C LYS A 549 -6.07 -38.48 8.47
N ALA A 550 -5.81 -37.19 8.19
CA ALA A 550 -6.89 -36.20 8.10
C ALA A 550 -7.63 -36.20 6.74
N MET A 551 -7.14 -36.91 5.72
CA MET A 551 -7.61 -36.72 4.33
C MET A 551 -8.44 -37.85 3.71
N ILE A 552 -8.75 -38.93 4.44
CA ILE A 552 -9.66 -39.97 3.93
C ILE A 552 -11.07 -39.69 4.47
N LYS A 553 -11.91 -38.99 3.69
CA LYS A 553 -13.35 -38.90 3.95
C LYS A 553 -14.13 -39.54 2.80
N ARG A 554 -15.10 -40.39 3.17
CA ARG A 554 -15.99 -41.10 2.26
C ARG A 554 -16.86 -40.11 1.44
N PRO A 555 -17.33 -40.49 0.23
CA PRO A 555 -18.00 -39.60 -0.73
C PRO A 555 -19.38 -39.07 -0.30
N ASP A 556 -19.89 -39.46 0.86
CA ASP A 556 -21.28 -39.30 1.29
C ASP A 556 -21.52 -38.21 2.37
N GLN A 557 -20.56 -37.31 2.61
CA GLN A 557 -20.76 -36.16 3.50
C GLN A 557 -20.22 -34.83 2.93
N PRO A 558 -20.91 -33.69 3.16
CA PRO A 558 -20.47 -32.39 2.68
C PRO A 558 -19.11 -31.97 3.31
N PRO A 559 -18.30 -31.19 2.57
CA PRO A 559 -16.93 -30.86 2.95
C PRO A 559 -16.94 -29.78 4.03
N TYR A 560 -16.63 -30.16 5.26
CA TYR A 560 -16.10 -29.23 6.25
C TYR A 560 -14.58 -29.33 6.19
N GLN A 561 -13.93 -28.39 5.51
CA GLN A 561 -12.49 -28.20 5.57
C GLN A 561 -12.13 -27.57 6.92
N ARG A 562 -11.29 -28.26 7.71
CA ARG A 562 -10.51 -27.67 8.80
C ARG A 562 -9.06 -27.95 8.50
N ILE A 563 -8.29 -26.91 8.16
CA ILE A 563 -6.84 -26.98 8.00
C ILE A 563 -6.23 -26.41 9.30
N TYR A 564 -5.43 -27.23 9.98
CA TYR A 564 -4.59 -26.81 11.10
C TYR A 564 -3.12 -26.88 10.65
N GLY A 565 -2.33 -25.86 10.98
CA GLY A 565 -0.87 -25.91 10.88
C GLY A 565 -0.22 -25.30 12.12
N ILE A 566 0.39 -26.12 12.98
CA ILE A 566 1.26 -25.68 14.09
C ILE A 566 2.53 -26.52 14.06
N THR A 567 3.69 -25.89 14.21
CA THR A 567 4.90 -26.53 14.71
C THR A 567 4.99 -26.37 16.22
N ALA A 568 5.15 -27.47 16.95
CA ALA A 568 5.38 -27.47 18.40
C ALA A 568 6.61 -28.31 18.73
N LYS A 569 7.48 -27.81 19.61
CA LYS A 569 8.43 -28.63 20.36
C LYS A 569 7.98 -28.71 21.82
N GLN A 570 7.97 -29.94 22.32
CA GLN A 570 7.37 -30.40 23.57
C GLN A 570 8.22 -30.04 24.79
N ASP A 571 7.60 -29.59 25.88
CA ASP A 571 8.04 -30.03 27.21
C ASP A 571 6.81 -30.49 28.02
N LYS A 572 7.06 -31.52 28.83
CA LYS A 572 6.03 -32.42 29.37
C LYS A 572 5.12 -31.71 30.38
N GLU A 573 3.80 -32.00 30.26
CA GLU A 573 2.70 -31.74 31.21
C GLU A 573 1.63 -30.65 30.90
N SER A 574 1.53 -30.13 29.68
CA SER A 574 0.34 -29.32 29.30
C SER A 574 -0.17 -29.61 27.90
N GLN A 575 -1.49 -29.75 27.76
CA GLN A 575 -2.16 -30.02 26.48
C GLN A 575 -2.05 -28.85 25.49
N PRO A 576 -1.87 -29.11 24.18
CA PRO A 576 -1.72 -28.09 23.15
C PRO A 576 -3.08 -27.52 22.70
N ILE A 577 -3.18 -26.20 22.52
CA ILE A 577 -4.36 -25.51 21.96
C ILE A 577 -3.91 -24.50 20.89
N MET A 578 -4.50 -24.60 19.69
CA MET A 578 -4.52 -23.58 18.62
C MET A 578 -5.87 -22.86 18.64
N GLN A 579 -5.93 -21.55 18.41
CA GLN A 579 -7.18 -20.85 18.12
C GLN A 579 -7.08 -20.07 16.81
N ILE A 580 -7.85 -20.54 15.84
CA ILE A 580 -8.32 -19.83 14.63
C ILE A 580 -9.74 -19.34 15.00
N TRP A 581 -10.08 -18.08 14.71
CA TRP A 581 -11.43 -17.59 14.97
C TRP A 581 -12.39 -18.00 13.84
N GLU A 582 -13.52 -18.56 14.26
CA GLU A 582 -14.74 -18.77 13.49
C GLU A 582 -15.84 -18.01 14.27
N ARG A 583 -16.60 -17.12 13.62
CA ARG A 583 -17.81 -16.53 14.22
C ARG A 583 -19.03 -17.20 13.63
N TYR A 584 -19.73 -18.00 14.44
CA TYR A 584 -21.15 -18.28 14.26
C TYR A 584 -21.87 -17.97 15.58
N GLY A 585 -22.72 -16.95 15.54
CA GLY A 585 -23.40 -16.34 16.70
C GLY A 585 -23.53 -14.83 16.53
#